data_AF-A0AAE6QJG5-F1
#
_entry.id   AF-A0AAE6QJG5-F1
#
_cell.length_a   1.000
_cell.length_b   1.000
_cell.length_c   1.000
_cell.angle_alpha   90.00
_cell.angle_beta   90.00
_cell.angle_gamma   90.00
#
_symmetry.space_group_name_H-M   'P 1'
#
loop_
_entity.id
_entity.type
_entity.pdbx_description
1 polymer ?
#
loop_
_entity_poly.entity_id
_entity_poly.type
_entity_poly.pdbx_seq_one_letter_code
_entity_poly.pdbx_strand_id
1 'polypeptide(L)' 'MENQHKKITGYRDLSQSEIDGMNSIKALEADTGELFKQIGKIEGVDPRVLALAKTNLQQGFMWFVRSIAKPADPFS' A
#
# COMPACT_ATOMS: atom_id res chain seq x y z
N MET A 1 -6.86 -22.72 -1.27
CA MET A 1 -8.24 -22.42 -1.69
C MET A 1 -8.17 -21.61 -2.97
N GLU A 2 -8.62 -22.16 -4.09
CA GLU A 2 -8.58 -21.46 -5.38
C GLU A 2 -9.74 -20.45 -5.48
N ASN A 3 -9.50 -19.29 -6.11
CA ASN A 3 -10.51 -18.30 -6.47
C ASN A 3 -11.30 -17.64 -5.31
N GLN A 4 -10.74 -17.53 -4.11
CA GLN A 4 -11.44 -16.89 -2.99
C GLN A 4 -11.77 -15.40 -3.25
N HIS A 5 -10.98 -14.71 -4.08
CA HIS A 5 -11.25 -13.34 -4.52
C HIS A 5 -12.56 -13.21 -5.32
N LYS A 6 -13.03 -14.26 -5.99
CA LYS A 6 -14.31 -14.27 -6.72
C LYS A 6 -15.53 -14.29 -5.82
N LYS A 7 -15.36 -14.58 -4.52
CA LYS A 7 -16.44 -14.58 -3.53
C LYS A 7 -16.64 -13.21 -2.86
N ILE A 8 -15.75 -12.26 -3.11
CA ILE A 8 -15.81 -10.92 -2.50
C ILE A 8 -16.33 -9.95 -3.57
N THR A 9 -17.52 -9.42 -3.33
CA THR A 9 -18.18 -8.46 -4.23
C THR A 9 -17.33 -7.18 -4.36
N GLY A 10 -17.21 -6.65 -5.58
CA GLY A 10 -16.53 -5.36 -5.84
C GLY A 10 -15.04 -5.45 -6.20
N TYR A 11 -14.44 -6.66 -6.18
CA TYR A 11 -13.09 -6.91 -6.69
C TYR A 11 -13.14 -7.65 -8.02
N ARG A 12 -12.32 -7.20 -8.96
CA ARG A 12 -12.14 -7.85 -10.27
C ARG A 12 -10.95 -8.79 -10.27
N ASP A 13 -10.93 -9.70 -11.24
CA ASP A 13 -9.74 -10.51 -11.53
C ASP A 13 -8.62 -9.61 -12.07
N LEU A 14 -7.40 -9.84 -11.58
CA LEU A 14 -6.19 -9.13 -12.01
C LEU A 14 -5.44 -9.97 -13.04
N SER A 15 -4.83 -9.30 -14.03
CA SER A 15 -3.85 -9.96 -14.88
C SER A 15 -2.58 -10.29 -14.09
N GLN A 16 -1.74 -11.19 -14.62
CA GLN A 16 -0.46 -11.49 -14.00
C GLN A 16 0.42 -10.22 -13.85
N SER A 17 0.44 -9.35 -14.87
CA SER A 17 1.19 -8.10 -14.81
C SER A 17 0.69 -7.15 -13.71
N GLU A 18 -0.61 -7.14 -13.43
CA GLU A 18 -1.20 -6.38 -12.33
C GLU A 18 -0.85 -6.98 -10.97
N ILE A 19 -0.83 -8.31 -10.86
CA ILE A 19 -0.37 -9.02 -9.65
C ILE A 19 1.11 -8.71 -9.39
N ASP A 20 1.95 -8.75 -10.42
CA ASP A 20 3.37 -8.44 -10.30
C ASP A 20 3.57 -6.99 -9.83
N GLY A 21 2.83 -6.04 -10.41
CA GLY A 21 2.84 -4.64 -9.99
C GLY A 21 2.41 -4.47 -8.53
N MET A 22 1.36 -5.17 -8.09
CA MET A 22 0.92 -5.18 -6.70
C MET A 22 2.01 -5.69 -5.75
N ASN A 23 2.70 -6.77 -6.12
CA ASN A 23 3.79 -7.33 -5.33
C ASN A 23 4.98 -6.37 -5.26
N SER A 24 5.32 -5.69 -6.35
CA SER A 24 6.37 -4.66 -6.37
C SER A 24 6.03 -3.49 -5.44
N ILE A 25 4.77 -3.02 -5.44
CA ILE A 25 4.30 -1.99 -4.52
C ILE A 25 4.46 -2.45 -3.05
N LYS A 26 4.09 -3.70 -2.75
CA LYS A 26 4.22 -4.27 -1.40
C LYS A 26 5.66 -4.44 -0.94
N ALA A 27 6.57 -4.81 -1.83
CA ALA A 27 7.99 -4.87 -1.53
C ALA A 27 8.51 -3.47 -1.13
N LEU A 28 8.19 -2.44 -1.93
CA LEU A 28 8.59 -1.06 -1.64
C LEU A 28 7.97 -0.52 -0.35
N GLU A 29 6.71 -0.88 -0.04
CA GLU A 29 6.04 -0.52 1.22
C GLU A 29 6.79 -1.11 2.43
N ALA A 30 7.25 -2.37 2.33
CA ALA A 30 8.03 -3.02 3.37
C ALA A 30 9.38 -2.32 3.59
N ASP A 31 10.12 -2.04 2.52
CA ASP A 31 11.40 -1.32 2.58
C ASP A 31 11.24 0.08 3.18
N THR A 32 10.16 0.77 2.80
CA THR A 32 9.81 2.09 3.36
C THR A 32 9.52 1.99 4.86
N GLY A 33 8.86 0.92 5.30
CA GLY A 33 8.61 0.65 6.71
C GLY A 33 9.89 0.43 7.52
N GLU A 34 10.89 -0.26 6.95
CA GLU A 34 12.20 -0.41 7.59
C GLU A 34 12.95 0.93 7.68
N LEU A 35 12.93 1.75 6.61
CA LEU A 35 13.49 3.09 6.64
C LEU A 35 12.83 3.96 7.73
N PHE A 36 11.50 3.94 7.83
CA PHE A 36 10.76 4.67 8.86
C PHE A 36 11.25 4.29 10.27
N LYS A 37 11.45 2.99 10.54
CA LYS A 37 11.96 2.51 11.84
C LYS A 37 13.40 2.95 12.09
N GLN A 38 14.24 2.98 11.06
CA GLN A 38 15.62 3.43 11.16
C GLN A 38 15.69 4.92 11.51
N ILE A 39 14.92 5.77 10.80
CA ILE A 39 14.84 7.22 11.08
C ILE A 39 14.32 7.48 12.49
N GLY A 40 13.31 6.73 12.94
CA GLY A 40 12.76 6.85 14.30
C GLY A 40 13.75 6.54 15.44
N LYS A 41 14.92 5.98 15.14
CA LYS A 41 15.99 5.73 16.13
C LYS A 41 17.04 6.84 16.20
N ILE A 42 17.01 7.81 15.28
CA ILE A 42 17.98 8.92 15.24
C ILE A 42 17.60 9.94 16.32
N GLU A 43 18.56 10.30 17.16
CA GLU A 43 18.39 11.32 18.19
C GLU A 43 18.10 12.70 17.56
N GLY A 44 17.12 13.43 18.11
CA GLY A 44 16.74 14.76 17.62
C GLY A 44 15.78 14.77 16.42
N VAL A 45 15.34 13.61 15.92
CA VAL A 45 14.28 13.57 14.90
C VAL A 45 12.97 14.12 15.46
N ASP A 46 12.33 15.02 14.71
CA ASP A 46 11.00 15.55 15.06
C ASP A 46 9.94 14.43 14.92
N PRO A 47 9.33 13.97 16.03
CA PRO A 47 8.39 12.86 16.01
C PRO A 47 7.08 13.21 15.28
N ARG A 48 6.68 14.48 15.27
CA ARG A 48 5.46 14.93 14.59
C ARG A 48 5.67 14.90 13.08
N VAL A 49 6.81 15.36 12.58
CA VAL A 49 7.12 15.31 11.15
C VAL A 49 7.27 13.87 10.68
N LEU A 50 7.92 13.02 11.46
CA LEU A 50 8.03 11.59 11.16
C LEU A 50 6.65 10.90 11.11
N ALA A 51 5.75 11.22 12.05
CA ALA A 51 4.38 10.70 12.03
C ALA A 51 3.60 11.15 10.78
N LEU A 52 3.74 12.41 10.36
CA LEU A 52 3.15 12.91 9.12
C LEU A 52 3.69 12.19 7.88
N ALA A 53 5.00 11.93 7.84
CA ALA A 53 5.60 11.15 6.75
C ALA A 53 4.96 9.76 6.67
N LYS A 54 4.81 9.06 7.80
CA LYS A 54 4.15 7.75 7.85
C LYS A 54 2.73 7.79 7.28
N THR A 55 1.89 8.73 7.75
CA THR A 55 0.51 8.84 7.28
C THR A 55 0.44 9.09 5.78
N ASN A 56 1.25 10.02 5.26
CA ASN A 56 1.25 10.34 3.83
C ASN A 56 1.78 9.20 2.96
N LEU A 57 2.82 8.49 3.42
CA LEU A 57 3.33 7.31 2.72
C LEU A 57 2.29 6.18 2.69
N GLN A 58 1.64 5.89 3.81
CA GLN A 58 0.56 4.90 3.88
C GLN A 58 -0.59 5.26 2.94
N GLN A 59 -0.98 6.53 2.88
CA GLN A 59 -1.99 7.03 1.94
C GLN A 59 -1.52 6.86 0.48
N GLY A 60 -0.26 7.16 0.18
CA GLY A 60 0.33 6.99 -1.15
C GLY A 60 0.33 5.53 -1.61
N PHE A 61 0.77 4.60 -0.76
CA PHE A 61 0.74 3.16 -1.06
C PHE A 61 -0.68 2.64 -1.24
N MET A 62 -1.63 3.13 -0.43
CA MET A 62 -3.04 2.80 -0.58
C MET A 62 -3.55 3.23 -1.96
N TRP A 63 -3.22 4.44 -2.42
CA TRP A 63 -3.58 4.91 -3.77
C TRP A 63 -2.88 4.13 -4.89
N PHE A 64 -1.62 3.74 -4.72
CA PHE A 64 -0.91 2.88 -5.67
C PHE A 64 -1.60 1.52 -5.82
N VAL A 65 -1.99 0.90 -4.70
CA VAL A 65 -2.75 -0.36 -4.73
C VAL A 65 -4.09 -0.16 -5.41
N ARG A 66 -4.82 0.92 -5.11
CA ARG A 66 -6.14 1.19 -5.73
C ARG A 66 -6.07 1.47 -7.22
N SER A 67 -4.97 2.05 -7.73
CA SER A 67 -4.82 2.31 -9.16
C SER A 67 -4.76 1.02 -9.99
N ILE A 68 -4.23 -0.08 -9.40
CA ILE A 68 -4.24 -1.42 -9.98
C ILE A 68 -5.54 -2.15 -9.65
N ALA A 69 -5.88 -2.25 -8.35
CA ALA A 69 -7.03 -3.03 -7.90
C ALA A 69 -8.36 -2.52 -8.48
N LYS A 70 -8.47 -1.22 -8.76
CA LYS A 70 -9.66 -0.55 -9.31
C LYS A 70 -10.96 -1.07 -8.66
N PRO A 71 -11.06 -1.02 -7.32
CA PRO A 71 -12.26 -1.49 -6.65
C PRO A 71 -13.46 -0.67 -7.10
N ALA A 72 -14.65 -1.28 -7.10
CA ALA A 72 -15.88 -0.55 -7.38
C ALA A 72 -16.00 0.67 -6.45
N ASP A 73 -16.30 1.83 -7.03
CA ASP A 73 -16.58 3.03 -6.26
C ASP A 73 -18.08 3.07 -5.93
N PRO A 74 -18.47 2.95 -4.66
CA PRO A 74 -19.89 3.02 -4.29
C PRO A 74 -20.43 4.46 -4.30
N PHE A 75 -19.57 5.48 -4.50
CA PHE A 75 -19.94 6.89 -4.48
C PHE A 75 -19.84 7.58 -5.85
N SER A 76 -19.42 6.86 -6.89
CA SER A 76 -19.44 7.33 -8.28
C SER A 76 -20.84 7.36 -8.88
#